data_AF-A0AAD6ZF69-F1
#
_entry.id   AF-A0AAD6ZF69-F1
#
_cell.length_a   1.000
_cell.length_b   1.000
_cell.length_c   1.000
_cell.angle_alpha   90.00
_cell.angle_beta   90.00
_cell.angle_gamma   90.00
#
_symmetry.space_group_name_H-M   'P 1'
#
loop_
_entity.id
_entity.type
_entity.pdbx_description
1 polymer ?
#
loop_
_entity_poly.entity_id
_entity_poly.type
_entity_poly.pdbx_seq_one_letter_code
_entity_poly.pdbx_strand_id
1 'polypeptide(L)'
;APVVLIQVKGHSGNRHNNAADMLAKQGALLPEVPAYVPLPSQPMLQVGPSYRIIDPSIAKVLHQPIQKPEKSNACTDGTDHMSALTAHCNRPALLALQLEHHKKLLEAETEREFWRVAKDVMNPKRVSSGFSAEALKNVFIARMNPVQPVPESFDEVRLEYNHALAAAIPDRTPDETPDRIFSQPFNEEEMAEAKDHLQQYPLTSSKGYD
;
A
#
# COMPACT_ATOMS: atom_id res chain seq x y z
N ALA A 1 -6.38 -3.05 0.22
CA ALA A 1 -5.14 -3.47 -0.46
C ALA A 1 -4.38 -2.23 -0.91
N PRO A 2 -3.03 -2.20 -0.90
CA PRO A 2 -2.28 -1.08 -1.45
C PRO A 2 -2.48 -1.00 -2.97
N VAL A 3 -2.75 0.20 -3.49
CA VAL A 3 -2.85 0.44 -4.94
C VAL A 3 -1.43 0.49 -5.51
N VAL A 4 -1.11 -0.41 -6.42
CA VAL A 4 0.19 -0.46 -7.10
C VAL A 4 0.03 0.18 -8.47
N LEU A 5 0.75 1.29 -8.71
CA LEU A 5 0.77 1.97 -10.00
C LEU A 5 1.93 1.42 -10.84
N ILE A 6 1.63 0.96 -12.05
CA ILE A 6 2.61 0.38 -12.98
C ILE A 6 2.64 1.24 -14.24
N GLN A 7 3.80 1.79 -14.58
CA GLN A 7 4.01 2.49 -15.83
C GLN A 7 4.36 1.50 -16.94
N VAL A 8 3.56 1.45 -18.01
CA VAL A 8 3.78 0.52 -19.12
C VAL A 8 4.43 1.25 -20.30
N LYS A 9 5.54 0.72 -20.81
CA LYS A 9 6.25 1.28 -21.97
C LYS A 9 5.74 0.60 -23.25
N GLY A 10 4.84 1.27 -23.96
CA GLY A 10 4.16 0.72 -25.14
C GLY A 10 3.04 -0.26 -24.77
N HIS A 11 2.37 -0.79 -25.79
CA HIS A 11 1.19 -1.65 -25.64
C HIS A 11 1.44 -3.12 -26.06
N SER A 12 2.69 -3.50 -26.34
CA SER A 12 3.02 -4.87 -26.78
C SER A 12 2.83 -5.87 -25.65
N GLY A 13 1.81 -6.73 -25.76
CA GLY A 13 1.63 -7.90 -24.92
C GLY A 13 0.57 -7.77 -23.81
N ASN A 14 0.01 -6.59 -23.54
CA ASN A 14 -1.07 -6.44 -22.57
C ASN A 14 -2.42 -6.17 -23.28
N ARG A 15 -3.31 -7.16 -23.24
CA ARG A 15 -4.65 -7.09 -23.87
C ARG A 15 -5.50 -5.96 -23.29
N HIS A 16 -5.44 -5.70 -21.99
CA HIS A 16 -6.21 -4.62 -21.37
C HIS A 16 -5.73 -3.24 -21.84
N ASN A 17 -4.42 -3.06 -22.02
CA ASN A 17 -3.89 -1.81 -22.57
C ASN A 17 -4.30 -1.63 -24.03
N ASN A 18 -4.30 -2.71 -24.83
CA ASN A 18 -4.77 -2.67 -26.21
C ASN A 18 -6.29 -2.38 -26.27
N ALA A 19 -7.09 -2.96 -25.39
CA ALA A 19 -8.52 -2.71 -25.30
C ALA A 19 -8.81 -1.27 -24.87
N ALA A 20 -8.10 -0.75 -23.86
CA ALA A 20 -8.19 0.65 -23.45
C ALA A 20 -7.80 1.61 -24.58
N ASP A 21 -6.74 1.30 -25.34
CA ASP A 21 -6.33 2.07 -26.52
C ASP A 21 -7.39 2.03 -27.64
N MET A 22 -7.98 0.86 -27.92
CA MET A 22 -9.08 0.75 -28.89
C MET A 22 -10.32 1.55 -28.45
N LEU A 23 -10.69 1.48 -27.17
CA LEU A 23 -11.81 2.25 -26.62
C LEU A 23 -11.54 3.76 -26.67
N ALA A 24 -10.31 4.18 -26.37
CA ALA A 24 -9.90 5.58 -26.51
C ALA A 24 -10.01 6.05 -27.97
N LYS A 25 -9.59 5.24 -28.94
CA LYS A 25 -9.72 5.51 -30.37
C LYS A 25 -11.18 5.59 -30.83
N GLN A 26 -12.03 4.67 -30.38
CA GLN A 26 -13.47 4.71 -30.67
C GLN A 26 -14.13 5.93 -30.03
N GLY A 27 -13.78 6.26 -28.79
CA GLY A 27 -14.26 7.45 -28.08
C GLY A 27 -13.89 8.75 -28.80
N ALA A 28 -12.72 8.80 -29.46
CA ALA A 28 -12.32 9.95 -30.27
C ALA A 28 -13.14 10.14 -31.56
N LEU A 29 -13.87 9.11 -32.02
CA LEU A 29 -14.76 9.19 -33.18
C LEU A 29 -16.20 9.56 -32.80
N LEU A 30 -16.53 9.55 -31.51
CA LEU A 30 -17.84 9.97 -31.02
C LEU A 30 -17.97 11.51 -31.13
N PRO A 31 -19.20 12.03 -31.29
CA PRO A 31 -19.46 13.47 -31.34
C PRO A 31 -18.92 14.18 -30.09
N GLU A 32 -18.69 15.49 -30.20
CA GLU A 32 -18.11 16.32 -29.13
C GLU A 32 -18.71 15.99 -27.76
N VAL A 33 -17.83 15.59 -26.85
CA VAL A 33 -18.18 15.33 -25.46
C VAL A 33 -18.86 16.59 -24.91
N PRO A 34 -20.02 16.48 -24.24
CA PRO A 34 -20.66 17.63 -23.63
C PRO A 34 -19.64 18.36 -22.76
N ALA A 35 -19.62 19.69 -22.88
CA ALA A 35 -18.69 20.54 -22.13
C ALA A 35 -18.68 20.09 -20.67
N TYR A 36 -17.50 19.77 -20.15
CA TYR A 36 -17.34 19.34 -18.77
C TYR A 36 -17.99 20.38 -17.86
N VAL A 37 -19.14 20.03 -17.29
CA VAL A 37 -19.77 20.82 -16.25
C VAL A 37 -19.08 20.40 -14.97
N PRO A 38 -18.21 21.23 -14.38
CA PRO A 38 -17.66 20.92 -13.08
C PRO A 38 -18.84 20.62 -12.15
N LEU A 39 -18.79 19.44 -11.52
CA LEU A 39 -19.77 19.08 -10.51
C LEU A 39 -19.86 20.27 -9.56
N PRO A 40 -21.08 20.75 -9.22
CA PRO A 40 -21.22 21.80 -8.22
C PRO A 40 -20.40 21.33 -7.03
N SER A 41 -19.49 22.18 -6.55
CA SER A 41 -18.66 21.87 -5.39
C SER A 41 -19.61 21.27 -4.37
N GLN A 42 -19.49 19.96 -4.13
CA GLN A 42 -20.32 19.35 -3.11
C GLN A 42 -20.11 20.21 -1.87
N PRO A 43 -21.18 20.63 -1.17
CA PRO A 43 -21.01 21.35 0.06
C PRO A 43 -20.05 20.48 0.86
N MET A 44 -18.81 20.96 1.03
CA MET A 44 -17.88 20.32 1.93
C MET A 44 -18.71 20.11 3.17
N LEU A 45 -18.91 18.84 3.56
CA LEU A 45 -19.70 18.46 4.72
C LEU A 45 -19.52 19.58 5.71
N GLN A 46 -20.57 20.37 5.92
CA GLN A 46 -20.51 21.48 6.84
C GLN A 46 -20.38 20.78 8.17
N VAL A 47 -19.14 20.50 8.54
CA VAL A 47 -18.81 20.05 9.86
C VAL A 47 -19.44 21.18 10.72
N GLY A 48 -20.26 20.84 11.71
CA GLY A 48 -20.92 21.85 12.52
C GLY A 48 -19.93 22.75 13.28
N PRO A 49 -20.32 23.94 13.76
CA PRO A 49 -19.41 25.00 14.26
C PRO A 49 -18.49 24.68 15.48
N SER A 50 -18.26 23.42 15.84
CA SER A 50 -17.39 23.02 16.96
C SER A 50 -15.89 22.89 16.65
N TYR A 51 -15.44 23.06 15.40
CA TYR A 51 -14.00 23.16 15.05
C TYR A 51 -13.63 24.61 14.70
N ARG A 52 -13.99 25.57 15.55
CA ARG A 52 -13.38 26.89 15.43
C ARG A 52 -12.05 26.90 16.17
N ILE A 53 -11.03 27.32 15.41
CA ILE A 53 -9.65 27.60 15.79
C ILE A 53 -8.78 26.33 15.88
N ILE A 54 -8.53 25.71 14.72
CA ILE A 54 -7.16 25.26 14.47
C ILE A 54 -6.33 26.55 14.46
N ASP A 55 -5.60 26.76 15.55
CA ASP A 55 -4.56 27.76 15.66
C ASP A 55 -3.72 27.70 14.37
N PRO A 56 -3.51 28.81 13.63
CA PRO A 56 -2.62 28.82 12.46
C PRO A 56 -1.17 28.44 12.82
N SER A 57 -0.86 28.26 14.11
CA SER A 57 0.36 27.64 14.62
C SER A 57 0.45 26.12 14.45
N ILE A 58 -0.65 25.41 14.14
CA ILE A 58 -0.57 24.00 13.74
C ILE A 58 0.00 23.95 12.33
N ALA A 59 1.33 24.04 12.26
CA ALA A 59 2.12 23.77 11.08
C ALA A 59 1.60 22.47 10.47
N LYS A 60 1.07 22.56 9.25
CA LYS A 60 0.90 21.37 8.42
C LYS A 60 2.27 20.72 8.34
N VAL A 61 2.51 19.68 9.13
CA VAL A 61 3.64 18.79 8.95
C VAL A 61 3.30 17.93 7.73
N LEU A 62 3.34 18.57 6.56
CA LEU A 62 3.93 17.92 5.40
C LEU A 62 5.20 17.28 5.93
N HIS A 63 5.33 15.97 5.76
CA HIS A 63 6.56 15.27 6.06
C HIS A 63 7.62 15.85 5.12
N GLN A 64 8.17 17.00 5.49
CA GLN A 64 9.45 17.42 4.97
C GLN A 64 10.39 16.34 5.48
N PRO A 65 11.07 15.62 4.57
CA PRO A 65 12.09 14.67 4.99
C PRO A 65 13.04 15.42 5.92
N ILE A 66 13.41 14.76 7.03
CA ILE A 66 14.31 15.28 8.06
C ILE A 66 15.43 16.08 7.37
N GLN A 67 15.39 17.41 7.51
CA GLN A 67 16.47 18.25 7.04
C GLN A 67 17.68 17.89 7.90
N LYS A 68 18.65 17.19 7.29
CA LYS A 68 19.96 16.94 7.90
C LYS A 68 20.57 18.29 8.29
N PRO A 69 21.33 18.36 9.40
CA PRO A 69 22.00 19.58 9.80
C PRO A 69 22.81 20.14 8.63
N GLU A 70 22.53 21.39 8.29
CA GLU A 70 23.16 22.14 7.21
C GLU A 70 24.67 22.09 7.40
N LYS A 71 25.35 21.37 6.52
CA LYS A 71 26.78 21.58 6.30
C LYS A 71 26.90 22.78 5.39
N SER A 72 27.53 23.82 5.92
CA SER A 72 27.83 25.08 5.24
C SER A 72 28.32 24.86 3.80
N ASN A 73 27.65 25.59 2.91
CA ASN A 73 27.83 25.78 1.48
C ASN A 73 29.27 25.69 0.94
N ALA A 74 29.43 24.88 -0.11
CA ALA A 74 30.24 25.22 -1.29
C ALA A 74 29.74 24.45 -2.54
N CYS A 75 29.07 25.17 -3.45
CA CYS A 75 28.96 25.00 -4.92
C CYS A 75 28.44 23.64 -5.48
N THR A 76 27.61 23.51 -6.51
CA THR A 76 26.84 24.36 -7.45
C THR A 76 25.92 23.41 -8.22
N ASP A 77 24.70 23.85 -8.51
CA ASP A 77 23.85 23.60 -9.70
C ASP A 77 23.69 22.18 -10.31
N GLY A 78 22.42 21.75 -10.44
CA GLY A 78 21.99 20.82 -11.50
C GLY A 78 21.36 19.48 -11.08
N THR A 79 20.06 19.34 -11.40
CA THR A 79 19.30 18.11 -11.72
C THR A 79 18.85 17.14 -10.61
N ASP A 80 17.54 17.25 -10.29
CA ASP A 80 16.71 16.32 -9.52
C ASP A 80 16.46 14.97 -10.26
N HIS A 81 17.47 14.09 -10.31
CA HIS A 81 17.31 12.69 -10.73
C HIS A 81 17.78 11.66 -9.69
N MET A 82 18.14 12.09 -8.48
CA MET A 82 18.83 11.25 -7.47
C MET A 82 17.93 10.55 -6.45
N SER A 83 16.61 10.72 -6.50
CA SER A 83 15.71 10.11 -5.50
C SER A 83 15.52 8.59 -5.67
N ALA A 84 15.82 8.01 -6.84
CA ALA A 84 15.83 6.55 -7.03
C ALA A 84 17.20 5.92 -6.71
N LEU A 85 18.28 6.70 -6.76
CA LEU A 85 19.64 6.24 -6.49
C LEU A 85 19.95 6.15 -4.98
N THR A 86 19.15 6.83 -4.15
CA THR A 86 19.28 6.75 -2.68
C THR A 86 18.79 5.42 -2.10
N ALA A 87 17.87 4.73 -2.77
CA ALA A 87 17.50 3.34 -2.45
C ALA A 87 18.68 2.35 -2.67
N HIS A 88 19.70 2.75 -3.45
CA HIS A 88 20.92 1.98 -3.67
C HIS A 88 22.08 2.32 -2.73
N CYS A 89 21.96 3.33 -1.85
CA CYS A 89 23.07 3.76 -0.98
C CYS A 89 23.53 2.68 0.00
N ASN A 90 22.67 1.73 0.37
CA ASN A 90 23.03 0.65 1.29
C ASN A 90 23.46 -0.64 0.57
N ARG A 91 23.34 -0.71 -0.76
CA ARG A 91 23.80 -1.87 -1.54
C ARG A 91 25.31 -2.11 -1.40
N PRO A 92 26.21 -1.11 -1.52
CA PRO A 92 27.64 -1.35 -1.32
C PRO A 92 27.95 -1.77 0.12
N ALA A 93 27.26 -1.19 1.12
CA ALA A 93 27.44 -1.57 2.52
C ALA A 93 26.97 -3.02 2.79
N LEU A 94 25.83 -3.42 2.24
CA LEU A 94 25.32 -4.79 2.33
C LEU A 94 26.23 -5.79 1.62
N LEU A 95 26.74 -5.44 0.43
CA LEU A 95 27.68 -6.29 -0.29
C LEU A 95 29.01 -6.43 0.46
N ALA A 96 29.53 -5.35 1.04
CA ALA A 96 30.74 -5.39 1.87
C ALA A 96 30.54 -6.32 3.09
N LEU A 97 29.39 -6.22 3.76
CA LEU A 97 29.04 -7.07 4.89
C LEU A 97 28.87 -8.55 4.46
N GLN A 98 28.26 -8.82 3.31
CA GLN A 98 28.15 -10.17 2.75
C GLN A 98 29.53 -10.76 2.41
N LEU A 99 30.43 -9.98 1.82
CA LEU A 99 31.79 -10.41 1.51
C LEU A 99 32.60 -10.69 2.78
N GLU A 100 32.44 -9.86 3.82
CA GLU A 100 33.07 -10.09 5.12
C GLU A 100 32.59 -11.41 5.75
N HIS A 101 31.27 -11.65 5.73
CA HIS A 101 30.69 -12.88 6.25
C HIS A 101 31.15 -14.11 5.45
N HIS A 102 31.21 -14.00 4.12
CA HIS A 102 31.72 -15.05 3.24
C HIS A 102 33.18 -15.38 3.55
N LYS A 103 34.03 -14.35 3.72
CA LYS A 103 35.43 -14.52 4.09
C LYS A 103 35.57 -15.24 5.45
N LYS A 104 34.82 -14.81 6.46
CA LYS A 104 34.83 -15.44 7.80
C LYS A 104 34.38 -16.90 7.79
N LEU A 105 33.46 -17.28 6.90
CA LEU A 105 33.03 -18.67 6.74
C LEU A 105 34.12 -19.53 6.10
N LEU A 106 34.89 -18.99 5.14
CA LEU A 106 35.98 -19.70 4.48
C LEU A 106 37.25 -19.80 5.36
N GLU A 107 37.50 -18.80 6.19
CA GLU A 107 38.66 -18.73 7.09
C GLU A 107 38.44 -19.44 8.43
N ALA A 108 37.27 -20.01 8.68
CA ALA A 108 36.99 -20.72 9.92
C ALA A 108 37.80 -22.02 10.01
N GLU A 109 38.79 -22.07 10.90
CA GLU A 109 39.65 -23.24 11.12
C GLU A 109 38.93 -24.33 11.93
N THR A 110 37.94 -23.94 12.73
CA THR A 110 37.19 -24.86 13.59
C THR A 110 35.70 -24.87 13.26
N GLU A 111 35.07 -26.05 13.37
CA GLU A 111 33.63 -26.21 13.15
C GLU A 111 32.79 -25.30 14.05
N ARG A 112 33.26 -25.04 15.28
CA ARG A 112 32.60 -24.15 16.23
C ARG A 112 32.57 -22.69 15.75
N GLU A 113 33.63 -22.22 15.12
CA GLU A 113 33.71 -20.86 14.56
C GLU A 113 32.84 -20.73 13.33
N PHE A 114 32.86 -21.73 12.45
CA PHE A 114 31.98 -21.80 11.30
C PHE A 114 30.51 -21.65 11.70
N TRP A 115 30.03 -22.47 12.65
CA TRP A 115 28.64 -22.42 13.10
C TRP A 115 28.29 -21.13 13.84
N ARG A 116 29.25 -20.46 14.48
CA ARG A 116 29.02 -19.15 15.11
C ARG A 116 28.73 -18.09 14.06
N VAL A 117 29.59 -17.98 13.05
CA VAL A 117 29.43 -17.04 11.93
C VAL A 117 28.16 -17.36 11.14
N ALA A 118 27.90 -18.64 10.86
CA ALA A 118 26.69 -19.07 10.16
C ALA A 118 25.41 -18.69 10.93
N LYS A 119 25.40 -18.86 12.26
CA LYS A 119 24.26 -18.45 13.09
C LYS A 119 24.05 -16.93 13.09
N ASP A 120 25.11 -16.14 13.11
CA ASP A 120 25.01 -14.67 13.03
C ASP A 120 24.49 -14.20 11.66
N VAL A 121 24.83 -14.91 10.58
CA VAL A 121 24.29 -14.67 9.23
C VAL A 121 22.80 -15.03 9.15
N MET A 122 22.42 -16.20 9.67
CA MET A 122 21.04 -16.71 9.60
C MET A 122 20.09 -15.98 10.55
N ASN A 123 20.59 -15.54 11.71
CA ASN A 123 19.85 -14.76 12.69
C ASN A 123 20.47 -13.37 12.78
N PRO A 124 20.22 -12.48 11.80
CA PRO A 124 20.64 -11.10 11.95
C PRO A 124 20.08 -10.59 13.26
N LYS A 125 20.97 -10.27 14.19
CA LYS A 125 20.65 -9.82 15.55
C LYS A 125 19.53 -8.80 15.41
N ARG A 126 18.35 -9.07 15.99
CA ARG A 126 17.20 -8.16 15.90
C ARG A 126 17.70 -6.80 16.36
N VAL A 127 17.86 -5.88 15.42
CA VAL A 127 18.25 -4.51 15.73
C VAL A 127 17.19 -4.05 16.71
N SER A 128 17.59 -3.75 17.95
CA SER A 128 16.69 -3.13 18.90
C SER A 128 16.17 -1.90 18.19
N SER A 129 14.90 -1.94 17.78
CA SER A 129 14.30 -0.83 17.05
C SER A 129 14.54 0.40 17.90
N GLY A 130 15.31 1.38 17.42
CA GLY A 130 15.67 2.57 18.19
C GLY A 130 14.48 3.46 18.56
N PHE A 131 13.27 2.96 18.35
CA PHE A 131 12.01 3.58 18.70
C PHE A 131 11.59 3.12 20.09
N SER A 132 11.32 4.09 20.97
CA SER A 132 10.64 3.80 22.23
C SER A 132 9.23 3.26 21.94
N ALA A 133 8.69 2.47 22.87
CA ALA A 133 7.32 1.98 22.78
C ALA A 133 6.30 3.14 22.65
N GLU A 134 6.60 4.28 23.26
CA GLU A 134 5.80 5.50 23.17
C GLU A 134 5.79 6.09 21.75
N ALA A 135 6.94 6.10 21.06
CA ALA A 135 7.02 6.56 19.68
C ALA A 135 6.18 5.67 18.75
N LEU A 136 6.23 4.35 18.94
CA LEU A 136 5.41 3.40 18.19
C LEU A 136 3.91 3.57 18.49
N LYS A 137 3.54 3.81 19.77
CA LYS A 137 2.17 4.10 20.17
C LYS A 137 1.62 5.33 19.44
N ASN A 138 2.40 6.40 19.34
CA ASN A 138 1.98 7.64 18.69
C ASN A 138 1.77 7.44 17.18
N VAL A 139 2.68 6.73 16.51
CA VAL A 139 2.52 6.37 15.09
C VAL A 139 1.29 5.48 14.87
N PHE A 140 1.05 4.54 15.79
CA PHE A 140 -0.11 3.66 15.73
C PHE A 140 -1.42 4.43 15.90
N ILE A 141 -1.53 5.30 16.92
CA ILE A 141 -2.70 6.16 17.14
C ILE A 141 -2.96 7.04 15.91
N ALA A 142 -1.92 7.64 15.33
CA ALA A 142 -2.05 8.45 14.12
C ALA A 142 -2.56 7.64 12.91
N ARG A 143 -2.19 6.37 12.80
CA ARG A 143 -2.62 5.48 11.70
C ARG A 143 -3.99 4.85 11.90
N MET A 144 -4.43 4.71 13.15
CA MET A 144 -5.71 4.07 13.49
C MET A 144 -6.94 4.87 13.06
N ASN A 145 -6.76 6.04 12.43
CA ASN A 145 -7.83 6.98 12.07
C ASN A 145 -8.92 7.04 13.15
N PRO A 146 -8.55 7.27 14.43
CA PRO A 146 -9.51 7.24 15.51
C PRO A 146 -10.56 8.31 15.23
N VAL A 147 -11.83 7.96 15.42
CA VAL A 147 -12.93 8.92 15.28
C VAL A 147 -12.67 10.06 16.26
N GLN A 148 -12.50 11.27 15.71
CA GLN A 148 -12.23 12.49 16.48
C GLN A 148 -13.51 13.34 16.51
N PRO A 149 -13.97 13.81 17.68
CA PRO A 149 -13.34 13.61 18.99
C PRO A 149 -13.49 12.16 19.49
N VAL A 150 -12.45 11.67 20.18
CA VAL A 150 -12.56 10.42 20.94
C VAL A 150 -13.59 10.67 22.04
N PRO A 151 -14.67 9.89 22.15
CA PRO A 151 -15.68 10.09 23.17
C PRO A 151 -15.05 10.10 24.56
N GLU A 152 -15.40 11.07 25.41
CA GLU A 152 -14.85 11.21 26.78
C GLU A 152 -15.18 10.00 27.66
N SER A 153 -16.31 9.34 27.37
CA SER A 153 -16.74 8.13 28.02
C SER A 153 -17.24 7.11 27.00
N PHE A 154 -17.21 5.86 27.40
CA PHE A 154 -17.76 4.77 26.63
C PHE A 154 -19.30 4.80 26.70
N ASP A 155 -19.95 4.92 25.55
CA ASP A 155 -21.41 4.92 25.46
C ASP A 155 -21.91 3.47 25.37
N GLU A 156 -22.26 2.90 26.52
CA GLU A 156 -22.74 1.52 26.67
C GLU A 156 -24.02 1.28 25.86
N VAL A 157 -24.93 2.26 25.81
CA VAL A 157 -26.17 2.17 25.04
C VAL A 157 -25.86 2.07 23.54
N ARG A 158 -24.91 2.87 23.07
CA ARG A 158 -24.47 2.82 21.67
C ARG A 158 -23.73 1.51 21.36
N LEU A 159 -22.97 0.97 22.31
CA LEU A 159 -22.36 -0.36 22.15
C LEU A 159 -23.44 -1.43 21.97
N GLU A 160 -24.43 -1.48 22.86
CA GLU A 160 -25.52 -2.45 22.79
C GLU A 160 -26.30 -2.32 21.48
N TYR A 161 -26.59 -1.09 21.05
CA TYR A 161 -27.22 -0.82 19.77
C TYR A 161 -26.39 -1.32 18.58
N ASN A 162 -25.07 -1.08 18.60
CA ASN A 162 -24.17 -1.57 17.56
C ASN A 162 -24.09 -3.10 17.54
N HIS A 163 -24.13 -3.76 18.71
CA HIS A 163 -24.19 -5.21 18.80
C HIS A 163 -25.51 -5.75 18.23
N ALA A 164 -26.63 -5.12 18.56
CA ALA A 164 -27.94 -5.48 18.02
C ALA A 164 -27.97 -5.32 16.49
N LEU A 165 -27.42 -4.22 15.97
CA LEU A 165 -27.28 -4.01 14.52
C LEU A 165 -26.39 -5.07 13.89
N ALA A 166 -25.22 -5.37 14.47
CA ALA A 166 -24.31 -6.36 13.94
C ALA A 166 -24.94 -7.77 13.92
N ALA A 167 -25.70 -8.12 14.97
CA ALA A 167 -26.45 -9.37 15.04
C ALA A 167 -27.63 -9.43 14.04
N ALA A 168 -28.12 -8.27 13.60
CA ALA A 168 -29.15 -8.17 12.56
C ALA A 168 -28.58 -8.25 11.13
N ILE A 169 -27.27 -8.11 10.95
CA ILE A 169 -26.64 -8.34 9.64
C ILE A 169 -26.74 -9.84 9.34
N PRO A 170 -27.39 -10.25 8.24
CA PRO A 170 -27.50 -11.66 7.91
C PRO A 170 -26.13 -12.24 7.57
N ASP A 171 -25.88 -13.50 7.93
CA ASP A 171 -24.63 -14.21 7.61
C ASP A 171 -24.30 -14.22 6.10
N ARG A 172 -25.35 -14.14 5.28
CA ARG A 172 -25.26 -13.98 3.83
C ARG A 172 -26.19 -12.84 3.42
N THR A 173 -25.64 -11.83 2.78
CA THR A 173 -26.43 -10.80 2.10
C THR A 173 -27.01 -11.43 0.83
N PRO A 174 -28.32 -11.70 0.73
CA PRO A 174 -28.89 -12.16 -0.52
C PRO A 174 -28.79 -11.03 -1.54
N ASP A 175 -28.22 -11.32 -2.71
CA ASP A 175 -28.26 -10.38 -3.81
C ASP A 175 -29.67 -10.33 -4.40
N GLU A 176 -30.38 -9.24 -4.10
CA GLU A 176 -31.71 -8.92 -4.62
C GLU A 176 -31.65 -8.22 -5.98
N THR A 177 -30.47 -8.00 -6.56
CA THR A 177 -30.37 -7.46 -7.92
C THR A 177 -31.03 -8.44 -8.91
N PRO A 178 -31.69 -7.93 -9.96
CA PRO A 178 -32.41 -8.78 -10.93
C PRO A 178 -31.50 -9.83 -11.58
N ASP A 179 -30.22 -9.52 -11.72
CA ASP A 179 -29.22 -10.37 -12.36
C ASP A 179 -28.45 -11.27 -11.36
N ARG A 180 -28.64 -11.08 -10.05
CA ARG A 180 -27.97 -11.84 -8.95
C ARG A 180 -26.44 -11.90 -9.06
N ILE A 181 -25.83 -10.83 -9.58
CA ILE A 181 -24.40 -10.71 -9.91
C ILE A 181 -23.47 -11.05 -8.73
N PHE A 182 -23.88 -10.76 -7.49
CA PHE A 182 -23.07 -10.83 -6.29
C PHE A 182 -23.34 -12.07 -5.42
N SER A 183 -24.29 -12.93 -5.77
CA SER A 183 -24.66 -14.10 -4.94
C SER A 183 -24.85 -15.40 -5.69
N GLN A 184 -24.44 -15.50 -6.95
CA GLN A 184 -24.47 -16.81 -7.61
C GLN A 184 -23.49 -17.77 -6.91
N PRO A 185 -23.95 -18.93 -6.41
CA PRO A 185 -23.03 -20.00 -6.04
C PRO A 185 -22.29 -20.44 -7.30
N PHE A 186 -20.98 -20.65 -7.21
CA PHE A 186 -20.18 -21.16 -8.33
C PHE A 186 -20.83 -22.41 -8.90
N ASN A 187 -21.10 -22.41 -10.20
CA ASN A 187 -21.63 -23.58 -10.87
C ASN A 187 -20.53 -24.67 -10.96
N GLU A 188 -20.91 -25.95 -11.00
CA GLU A 188 -19.93 -27.04 -11.18
C GLU A 188 -19.21 -26.91 -12.52
N GLU A 189 -19.89 -26.40 -13.54
CA GLU A 189 -19.34 -26.09 -14.86
C GLU A 189 -18.26 -25.00 -14.78
N GLU A 190 -18.55 -23.87 -14.13
CA GLU A 190 -17.58 -22.78 -13.92
C GLU A 190 -16.34 -23.26 -13.14
N MET A 191 -16.54 -24.12 -12.14
CA MET A 191 -15.42 -24.71 -11.41
C MET A 191 -14.59 -25.67 -12.27
N ALA A 192 -15.22 -26.43 -13.16
CA ALA A 192 -14.52 -27.31 -14.09
C ALA A 192 -13.69 -26.48 -15.08
N GLU A 193 -14.26 -25.42 -15.65
CA GLU A 193 -13.56 -24.53 -16.57
C GLU A 193 -12.40 -23.79 -15.88
N ALA A 194 -12.59 -23.32 -14.64
CA ALA A 194 -11.52 -22.70 -13.85
C ALA A 194 -10.38 -23.69 -13.54
N LYS A 195 -10.71 -24.96 -13.26
CA LYS A 195 -9.69 -26.01 -13.07
C LYS A 195 -8.93 -26.29 -14.35
N ASP A 196 -9.62 -26.38 -15.48
CA ASP A 196 -9.00 -26.60 -16.79
C ASP A 196 -8.07 -25.42 -17.15
N HIS A 197 -8.50 -24.19 -16.88
CA HIS A 197 -7.67 -23.00 -17.05
C HIS A 197 -6.40 -23.07 -16.18
N LEU A 198 -6.53 -23.41 -14.90
CA LEU A 198 -5.37 -23.55 -14.00
C LEU A 198 -4.42 -24.69 -14.39
N GLN A 199 -4.91 -25.73 -15.06
CA GLN A 199 -4.05 -26.79 -15.60
C GLN A 199 -3.32 -26.36 -16.88
N GLN A 200 -3.98 -25.58 -17.74
CA GLN A 200 -3.42 -25.12 -19.01
C GLN A 200 -2.38 -24.01 -18.83
N TYR A 201 -2.48 -23.21 -17.77
CA TYR A 201 -1.58 -22.09 -17.51
C TYR A 201 -0.75 -22.33 -16.23
N PRO A 202 0.59 -22.41 -16.32
CA PRO A 202 1.44 -22.56 -15.13
C PRO A 202 1.29 -21.35 -14.20
N LEU A 203 1.53 -21.53 -12.90
CA LEU A 203 1.39 -20.47 -11.87
C LEU A 203 2.18 -19.18 -12.15
N THR A 204 3.14 -19.22 -13.07
CA THR A 204 3.93 -18.07 -13.52
C THR A 204 3.27 -17.27 -14.64
N SER A 205 2.17 -17.77 -15.22
CA SER A 205 1.38 -17.09 -16.23
C SER A 205 0.29 -16.26 -15.56
N SER A 206 0.42 -14.94 -15.63
CA SER A 206 -0.54 -13.97 -15.10
C SER A 206 -1.74 -13.73 -16.03
N LYS A 207 -2.07 -14.72 -16.86
CA LYS A 207 -3.26 -14.67 -17.70
C LYS A 207 -4.46 -15.00 -16.82
N GLY A 208 -5.30 -14.02 -16.55
CA GLY A 208 -6.54 -14.22 -15.81
C GLY A 208 -7.54 -15.04 -16.65
N TYR A 209 -8.54 -15.59 -15.96
CA TYR A 209 -9.77 -16.10 -16.59
C TYR A 209 -10.52 -14.88 -17.15
N ASP A 210 -10.78 -14.85 -18.46
CA ASP A 210 -11.51 -13.78 -19.16
C ASP A 210 -13.03 -13.93 -18.95
#